data_AF-A0A8S4SIS7-F1
#
_entry.id   AF-A0A8S4SIS7-F1
#
_cell.length_a   1.000
_cell.length_b   1.000
_cell.length_c   1.000
_cell.angle_alpha   90.00
_cell.angle_beta   90.00
_cell.angle_gamma   90.00
#
_symmetry.space_group_name_H-M   'P 1'
#
loop_
_entity.id
_entity.type
_entity.pdbx_description
1 polymer ?
#
loop_
_entity_poly.entity_id
_entity_poly.type
_entity_poly.pdbx_seq_one_letter_code
_entity_poly.pdbx_strand_id
1 'polypeptide(L)'
;MWTTKTFLTKTKRGNVLKIVREHYLRDDLLCGSAACNVCPQKDDDMVLESKPESICALFDYCHYLVLDSNVVLHQIDVLEEDALRNVIILQTVLEEVKHQNSAIFQRLLEIIGNKRRKFYSFVNEHH
;
A
#
# COMPACT_ATOMS: atom_id res chain seq x y z
N MET A 1 18.10 -10.51 -2.28
CA MET A 1 19.32 -9.64 -2.25
C MET A 1 19.32 -8.83 -0.96
N TRP A 2 20.45 -8.30 -0.46
CA TRP A 2 20.44 -7.43 0.74
C TRP A 2 21.22 -6.13 0.50
N THR A 3 20.78 -5.06 1.15
CA THR A 3 21.39 -3.74 1.14
C THR A 3 21.38 -3.15 2.54
N THR A 4 21.95 -1.96 2.71
CA THR A 4 21.98 -1.26 4.01
C THR A 4 21.22 0.07 3.91
N LYS A 5 20.29 0.29 4.84
CA LYS A 5 19.57 1.56 4.99
C LYS A 5 20.24 2.34 6.12
N THR A 6 20.82 3.49 5.81
CA THR A 6 21.49 4.35 6.78
C THR A 6 20.74 5.66 6.95
N PHE A 7 20.52 6.09 8.18
CA PHE A 7 19.84 7.35 8.49
C PHE A 7 20.37 7.96 9.79
N LEU A 8 20.26 9.28 9.90
CA LEU A 8 20.65 10.04 11.08
C LEU A 8 19.41 10.30 11.94
N THR A 9 19.50 10.07 13.24
CA THR A 9 18.43 10.39 14.18
C THR A 9 18.96 11.25 15.33
N LYS A 10 18.10 12.12 15.85
CA LYS A 10 18.41 12.94 17.03
C LYS A 10 17.80 12.30 18.26
N THR A 11 18.63 12.02 19.25
CA THR A 11 18.17 11.52 20.56
C THR A 11 17.39 12.59 21.31
N LYS A 12 16.60 12.19 22.32
CA LYS A 12 15.90 13.13 23.22
C LYS A 12 16.86 14.12 23.92
N ARG A 13 18.14 13.77 24.08
CA ARG A 13 19.19 14.61 24.67
C ARG A 13 19.90 15.52 23.65
N GLY A 14 19.51 15.47 22.37
CA GLY A 14 20.04 16.33 21.33
C GLY A 14 21.24 15.77 20.56
N ASN A 15 21.81 14.63 20.97
CA ASN A 15 22.90 13.98 20.25
C ASN A 15 22.40 13.39 18.92
N VAL A 16 23.18 13.56 17.84
CA VAL A 16 22.93 12.97 16.52
C VAL A 16 23.62 11.61 16.45
N LEU A 17 22.86 10.57 16.10
CA LEU A 17 23.35 9.20 15.95
C LEU A 17 23.14 8.73 14.50
N LYS A 18 24.13 8.04 13.94
CA LYS A 18 24.00 7.32 12.68
C LYS A 18 23.50 5.91 12.96
N ILE A 19 22.32 5.58 12.44
CA ILE A 19 21.73 4.25 12.51
C ILE A 19 21.94 3.57 11.15
N VAL A 20 22.42 2.32 11.20
CA VAL A 20 22.57 1.45 10.03
C VAL A 20 21.70 0.23 10.28
N ARG A 21 20.84 -0.10 9.32
CA ARG A 21 19.98 -1.28 9.35
C ARG A 21 20.17 -2.10 8.08
N GLU A 22 20.09 -3.40 8.23
CA GLU A 22 19.97 -4.31 7.09
C GLU A 22 18.61 -4.12 6.42
N HIS A 23 18.59 -4.21 5.10
CA HIS A 23 17.40 -4.10 4.29
C HIS A 23 17.39 -5.23 3.26
N TYR A 24 16.41 -6.11 3.39
CA TYR A 24 16.29 -7.31 2.58
C TYR A 24 15.35 -7.05 1.40
N LEU A 25 15.84 -7.35 0.21
CA LEU A 25 15.08 -7.31 -1.05
C LEU A 25 14.70 -8.75 -1.42
N ARG A 26 13.45 -8.91 -1.82
CA ARG A 26 12.73 -10.16 -2.01
C ARG A 26 12.09 -10.18 -3.39
N ASP A 27 12.44 -11.20 -4.16
CA ASP A 27 11.87 -11.41 -5.50
C ASP A 27 10.56 -12.23 -5.45
N ASP A 28 10.17 -12.71 -4.26
CA ASP A 28 8.97 -13.53 -4.04
C ASP A 28 7.75 -12.70 -3.57
N LEU A 29 7.79 -11.38 -3.76
CA LEU A 29 6.65 -10.51 -3.50
C LEU A 29 5.66 -10.57 -4.66
N LEU A 30 4.42 -10.92 -4.34
CA LEU A 30 3.35 -11.08 -5.30
C LEU A 30 2.70 -9.72 -5.59
N CYS A 31 2.13 -9.53 -6.77
CA CYS A 31 1.40 -8.30 -7.12
C CYS A 31 -0.09 -8.31 -6.70
N GLY A 32 -0.64 -9.46 -6.30
CA GLY A 32 -2.03 -9.62 -5.84
C GLY A 32 -3.10 -9.46 -6.92
N SER A 33 -2.70 -9.39 -8.20
CA SER A 33 -3.61 -9.22 -9.36
C SER A 33 -3.88 -10.51 -10.11
N ALA A 34 -5.18 -10.78 -10.31
CA ALA A 34 -5.67 -11.86 -11.16
C ALA A 34 -5.36 -11.67 -12.65
N ALA A 35 -4.88 -10.50 -13.09
CA ALA A 35 -4.38 -10.29 -14.45
C ALA A 35 -2.95 -10.82 -14.65
N CYS A 36 -2.21 -11.10 -13.56
CA CYS A 36 -0.82 -11.50 -13.65
C CYS A 36 -0.67 -13.00 -13.88
N ASN A 37 0.00 -13.38 -14.98
CA ASN A 37 0.33 -14.78 -15.29
C ASN A 37 1.76 -15.17 -14.86
N VAL A 38 2.52 -14.23 -14.27
CA VAL A 38 3.94 -14.42 -13.93
C VAL A 38 4.13 -14.75 -12.45
N CYS A 39 3.39 -14.07 -11.57
CA CYS A 39 3.47 -14.30 -10.13
C CYS A 39 2.79 -15.64 -9.76
N PRO A 40 3.42 -16.49 -8.94
CA PRO A 40 2.82 -17.74 -8.45
C PRO A 40 1.81 -17.47 -7.34
N GLN A 41 0.68 -16.83 -7.67
CA GLN A 41 -0.36 -16.47 -6.72
C GLN A 41 -1.31 -17.64 -6.46
N LYS A 42 -1.75 -17.79 -5.21
CA LYS A 42 -2.89 -18.65 -4.85
C LYS A 42 -4.18 -17.81 -4.95
N ASP A 43 -5.31 -18.47 -5.17
CA ASP A 43 -6.61 -17.80 -5.30
C ASP A 43 -6.97 -16.94 -4.07
N ASP A 44 -6.54 -17.35 -2.87
CA ASP A 44 -6.76 -16.58 -1.63
C ASP A 44 -5.93 -15.28 -1.53
N ASP A 45 -4.83 -15.19 -2.28
CA ASP A 45 -3.92 -14.04 -2.33
C ASP A 45 -4.29 -13.06 -3.46
N MET A 46 -5.18 -13.47 -4.36
CA MET A 46 -5.69 -12.65 -5.46
C MET A 46 -6.81 -11.73 -4.96
N VAL A 47 -6.45 -10.47 -4.69
CA VAL A 47 -7.39 -9.46 -4.21
C VAL A 47 -7.88 -8.55 -5.35
N LEU A 48 -7.01 -8.26 -6.32
CA LEU A 48 -7.31 -7.36 -7.44
C LEU A 48 -7.86 -8.15 -8.64
N GLU A 49 -8.93 -7.62 -9.24
CA GLU A 49 -9.58 -8.24 -10.40
C GLU A 49 -8.75 -8.12 -11.67
N SER A 50 -8.90 -9.09 -12.58
CA SER A 50 -8.24 -9.03 -13.89
C SER A 50 -8.80 -7.94 -14.81
N LYS A 51 -10.08 -7.60 -14.63
CA LYS A 51 -10.79 -6.53 -15.33
C LYS A 51 -11.59 -5.70 -14.33
N PRO A 52 -10.96 -4.69 -13.69
CA PRO A 52 -11.68 -3.79 -12.78
C PRO A 52 -12.73 -2.99 -13.54
N GLU A 53 -13.96 -2.96 -13.03
CA GLU A 53 -15.02 -2.07 -13.50
C GLU A 53 -14.74 -0.65 -12.99
N SER A 54 -14.50 0.28 -13.90
CA SER A 54 -14.33 1.69 -13.57
C SER A 54 -15.66 2.43 -13.60
N ILE A 55 -15.99 3.14 -12.51
CA ILE A 55 -17.14 4.05 -12.45
C ILE A 55 -16.87 5.35 -13.24
N CYS A 56 -15.61 5.59 -13.60
CA CYS A 56 -15.19 6.79 -14.31
C CYS A 56 -15.69 6.79 -15.76
N ALA A 57 -16.48 7.81 -16.13
CA ALA A 57 -16.94 8.00 -17.51
C ALA A 57 -15.90 8.67 -18.43
N LEU A 58 -14.78 9.16 -17.88
CA LEU A 58 -13.74 9.88 -18.63
C LEU A 58 -12.76 8.93 -19.34
N PHE A 59 -12.61 7.70 -18.84
CA PHE A 59 -11.67 6.72 -19.36
C PHE A 59 -12.40 5.40 -19.59
N ASP A 60 -12.35 4.90 -20.83
CA ASP A 60 -13.06 3.69 -21.26
C ASP A 60 -12.21 2.41 -21.15
N TYR A 61 -11.16 2.44 -20.33
CA TYR A 61 -10.27 1.30 -20.13
C TYR A 61 -10.17 0.90 -18.65
N CYS A 62 -10.03 -0.41 -18.41
CA CYS A 62 -9.88 -0.96 -17.08
C CYS A 62 -8.57 -0.49 -16.45
N HIS A 63 -8.62 0.05 -15.24
CA HIS A 63 -7.47 0.57 -14.53
C HIS A 63 -7.54 0.27 -13.04
N TYR A 64 -6.38 0.18 -12.39
CA TYR A 64 -6.25 0.16 -10.94
C TYR A 64 -6.03 1.58 -10.43
N LEU A 65 -6.38 1.81 -9.16
CA LEU A 65 -6.10 3.06 -8.47
C LEU A 65 -4.90 2.85 -7.55
N VAL A 66 -3.90 3.72 -7.62
CA VAL A 66 -2.79 3.77 -6.66
C VAL A 66 -2.94 5.04 -5.85
N LEU A 67 -3.03 4.93 -4.53
CA LEU A 67 -3.25 6.08 -3.66
C LEU A 67 -1.94 6.70 -3.19
N ASP A 68 -1.95 8.03 -3.07
CA ASP A 68 -0.92 8.81 -2.40
C ASP A 68 -1.27 9.04 -0.92
N SER A 69 -0.27 9.31 -0.10
CA SER A 69 -0.40 9.60 1.33
C SER A 69 -1.35 10.76 1.61
N ASN A 70 -1.28 11.84 0.83
CA ASN A 70 -2.14 13.01 1.05
C ASN A 70 -3.62 12.71 0.77
N VAL A 71 -3.90 11.89 -0.24
CA VAL A 71 -5.27 11.47 -0.56
C VAL A 71 -5.83 10.67 0.59
N VAL A 72 -5.05 9.72 1.13
CA VAL A 72 -5.47 8.93 2.29
C VAL A 72 -5.69 9.81 3.53
N LEU A 73 -4.81 10.78 3.79
CA LEU A 73 -4.89 11.64 4.97
C LEU A 73 -6.09 12.60 4.93
N HIS A 74 -6.44 13.10 3.76
CA HIS A 74 -7.46 14.15 3.62
C HIS A 74 -8.82 13.63 3.13
N GLN A 75 -8.86 12.44 2.51
CA GLN A 75 -10.06 11.90 1.87
C GLN A 75 -10.39 10.48 2.35
N ILE A 76 -10.01 10.13 3.58
CA ILE A 76 -10.30 8.81 4.16
C ILE A 76 -11.81 8.50 4.18
N ASP A 77 -12.66 9.51 4.39
CA ASP A 77 -14.12 9.33 4.41
C ASP A 77 -14.65 8.85 3.05
N VAL A 78 -14.09 9.37 1.94
CA VAL A 78 -14.40 8.90 0.58
C VAL A 78 -13.89 7.48 0.38
N LEU A 79 -12.71 7.17 0.92
CA LEU A 79 -12.16 5.82 0.90
C LEU A 79 -12.93 4.85 1.79
N GLU A 80 -13.83 5.27 2.66
CA GLU A 80 -14.71 4.38 3.44
C GLU A 80 -15.98 3.98 2.69
N GLU A 81 -16.40 4.77 1.71
CA GLU A 81 -17.55 4.47 0.88
C GLU A 81 -17.29 3.29 -0.07
N ASP A 82 -18.25 2.39 -0.23
CA ASP A 82 -18.15 1.18 -1.07
C ASP A 82 -18.13 1.45 -2.60
N ALA A 83 -17.96 2.71 -3.00
CA ALA A 83 -17.85 3.14 -4.39
C ALA A 83 -16.50 2.72 -5.02
N LEU A 84 -15.39 2.84 -4.29
CA LEU A 84 -14.07 2.55 -4.83
C LEU A 84 -13.67 1.08 -4.62
N ARG A 85 -13.16 0.44 -5.67
CA ARG A 85 -12.69 -0.95 -5.67
C ARG A 85 -11.40 -1.08 -6.46
N ASN A 86 -10.66 -2.17 -6.22
CA ASN A 86 -9.40 -2.48 -6.90
C ASN A 86 -8.34 -1.38 -6.70
N VAL A 87 -8.12 -1.05 -5.42
CA VAL A 87 -7.21 0.01 -5.00
C VAL A 87 -5.92 -0.61 -4.44
N ILE A 88 -4.79 -0.09 -4.88
CA ILE A 88 -3.46 -0.48 -4.44
C ILE A 88 -2.93 0.59 -3.48
N ILE A 89 -2.50 0.14 -2.31
CA ILE A 89 -1.86 0.96 -1.30
C ILE A 89 -0.42 0.49 -1.15
N LEU A 90 0.52 1.43 -1.22
CA LEU A 90 1.94 1.14 -1.02
C LEU A 90 2.27 1.06 0.49
N GLN A 91 3.22 0.22 0.85
CA GLN A 91 3.74 0.14 2.22
C GLN A 91 4.29 1.50 2.69
N THR A 92 5.00 2.23 1.82
CA THR A 92 5.52 3.57 2.16
C THR A 92 4.39 4.54 2.53
N VAL A 93 3.26 4.46 1.83
CA VAL A 93 2.06 5.27 2.12
C VAL A 93 1.48 4.88 3.48
N LEU A 94 1.38 3.59 3.78
CA LEU A 94 0.93 3.11 5.10
C LEU A 94 1.83 3.60 6.24
N GLU A 95 3.15 3.54 6.05
CA GLU A 95 4.13 4.00 7.04
C GLU A 95 4.06 5.52 7.25
N GLU A 96 3.90 6.29 6.18
CA GLU A 96 3.75 7.73 6.25
C GLU A 96 2.46 8.13 6.98
N VAL A 97 1.33 7.53 6.60
CA VAL A 97 0.03 7.77 7.23
C VAL A 97 0.09 7.41 8.72
N LYS A 98 0.72 6.28 9.08
CA LYS A 98 0.93 5.88 10.47
C LYS A 98 1.73 6.90 11.27
N HIS A 99 2.78 7.48 10.67
CA HIS A 99 3.62 8.48 11.31
C HIS A 99 2.89 9.82 11.47
N GLN A 100 2.05 10.21 10.52
CA GLN A 100 1.31 11.48 10.57
C GLN A 100 0.05 11.40 11.45
N ASN A 101 -0.79 10.38 11.27
CA ASN A 101 -2.06 10.23 11.98
C ASN A 101 -2.41 8.75 12.21
N SER A 102 -2.20 8.30 13.45
CA SER A 102 -2.47 6.91 13.83
C SER A 102 -3.95 6.52 13.78
N ALA A 103 -4.89 7.45 13.92
CA ALA A 103 -6.32 7.16 13.83
C ALA A 103 -6.74 6.83 12.38
N ILE A 104 -6.24 7.61 11.41
CA ILE A 104 -6.47 7.35 9.97
C ILE A 104 -5.83 6.02 9.56
N PHE A 105 -4.64 5.71 10.10
CA PHE A 105 -4.01 4.42 9.88
C PHE A 105 -4.87 3.24 10.34
N GLN A 106 -5.51 3.31 11.51
CA GLN A 106 -6.41 2.24 11.97
C GLN A 106 -7.63 2.08 11.06
N ARG A 107 -8.26 3.19 10.68
CA ARG A 107 -9.39 3.19 9.72
C ARG A 107 -8.98 2.56 8.39
N LEU A 108 -7.79 2.91 7.87
CA LEU A 108 -7.27 2.33 6.65
C LEU A 108 -7.01 0.82 6.76
N LEU A 109 -6.54 0.33 7.91
CA LEU A 109 -6.39 -1.11 8.14
C LEU A 109 -7.74 -1.84 8.14
N GLU A 110 -8.79 -1.23 8.70
CA GLU A 110 -10.15 -1.78 8.65
C GLU A 110 -10.67 -1.87 7.21
N ILE A 111 -10.40 -0.85 6.39
CA ILE A 111 -10.72 -0.84 4.96
C ILE A 111 -10.00 -1.98 4.22
N ILE A 112 -8.69 -2.13 4.44
CA ILE A 112 -7.88 -3.19 3.82
C ILE A 112 -8.33 -4.58 4.29
N GLY A 113 -8.71 -4.72 5.57
CA GLY A 113 -9.20 -5.98 6.12
C GLY A 113 -10.51 -6.47 5.49
N ASN A 114 -11.31 -5.55 4.91
CA ASN A 114 -12.54 -5.90 4.24
C ASN A 114 -12.29 -6.42 2.81
N LYS A 115 -12.23 -7.75 2.66
CA LYS A 115 -12.04 -8.43 1.36
C LYS A 115 -13.02 -8.02 0.26
N ARG A 116 -14.22 -7.53 0.60
CA ARG A 116 -15.20 -7.09 -0.41
C ARG A 116 -14.75 -5.85 -1.18
N ARG A 117 -13.95 -4.99 -0.54
CA ARG A 117 -13.53 -3.69 -1.08
C ARG A 117 -12.34 -3.80 -2.02
N LYS A 118 -11.64 -4.94 -2.00
CA LYS A 118 -10.51 -5.27 -2.91
C LYS A 118 -9.39 -4.24 -2.82
N PHE A 119 -9.00 -3.92 -1.59
CA PHE A 119 -7.84 -3.10 -1.30
C PHE A 119 -6.63 -4.01 -1.11
N TYR A 120 -5.56 -3.74 -1.85
CA TYR A 120 -4.35 -4.53 -1.82
C TYR A 120 -3.17 -3.71 -1.29
N SER A 121 -2.46 -4.25 -0.30
CA SER A 121 -1.25 -3.63 0.25
C SER A 121 -0.02 -4.21 -0.43
N PHE A 122 0.73 -3.37 -1.14
CA PHE A 122 1.96 -3.77 -1.82
C PHE A 122 3.21 -3.35 -1.05
N VAL A 123 4.10 -4.31 -0.79
CA VAL A 123 5.33 -4.16 0.00
C VAL A 123 6.45 -3.61 -0.88
N ASN A 124 6.33 -2.36 -1.28
CA ASN A 124 7.19 -1.74 -2.30
C ASN A 124 8.65 -1.52 -1.88
N GLU A 125 8.94 -1.37 -0.59
CA GLU A 125 10.33 -1.18 -0.14
C GLU A 125 11.16 -2.47 -0.28
N HIS A 126 10.53 -3.64 -0.19
CA HIS A 126 11.25 -4.92 -0.14
C HIS A 126 11.29 -5.67 -1.48
N HIS A 127 10.79 -5.08 -2.57
CA HIS A 127 10.83 -5.68 -3.90
C HIS A 127 12.14 -5.37 -4.64
#